data_AF-A0A9D7GHK2-F1
#
_entry.id   AF-A0A9D7GHK2-F1
#
_cell.length_a   1.000
_cell.length_b   1.000
_cell.length_c   1.000
_cell.angle_alpha   90.00
_cell.angle_beta   90.00
_cell.angle_gamma   90.00
#
_symmetry.space_group_name_H-M   'P 1'
#
loop_
_entity.id
_entity.type
_entity.pdbx_description
1 polymer ?
#
loop_
_entity_poly.entity_id
_entity_poly.type
_entity_poly.pdbx_seq_one_letter_code
_entity_poly.pdbx_strand_id
1 'polypeptide(L)'
;MKHQHERSAAVDGPAGIRDKGGWFIYLFFGIHMLMFGLSGFVMAYSADRPELTFLYMHGGIAIVVYTVFYLVIFGLDEVRWMLINAALGILGIYSQVGWILERFGKRIDDYRWQVHVIPFLYYVLYTFLLRQFLLDVTRSRDNPKRRAQVNNAYVVVSLLVYGLVLWRMRDGG
;
A
#
# COMPACT_ATOMS: atom_id res chain seq x y z
N MET A 1 22.09 -41.89 -17.77
CA MET A 1 21.42 -41.27 -16.61
C MET A 1 21.50 -39.76 -16.77
N LYS A 2 20.51 -39.19 -17.46
CA LYS A 2 20.22 -37.75 -17.50
C LYS A 2 19.26 -37.49 -16.36
N HIS A 3 19.56 -36.63 -15.40
CA HIS A 3 18.60 -35.89 -14.54
C HIS A 3 19.40 -35.13 -13.48
N GLN A 4 20.07 -34.05 -13.87
CA GLN A 4 20.55 -33.04 -12.95
C GLN A 4 20.58 -31.71 -13.70
N HIS A 5 20.00 -30.67 -13.09
CA HIS A 5 19.92 -29.28 -13.57
C HIS A 5 18.73 -28.87 -14.44
N GLU A 6 17.51 -29.17 -14.01
CA GLU A 6 16.37 -28.26 -14.21
C GLU A 6 16.14 -27.49 -12.89
N ARG A 7 17.10 -26.61 -12.56
CA ARG A 7 16.83 -25.55 -11.60
C ARG A 7 15.92 -24.55 -12.31
N SER A 8 14.66 -24.59 -11.91
CA SER A 8 13.64 -23.58 -12.14
C SER A 8 14.27 -22.19 -12.23
N ALA A 9 14.24 -21.62 -13.43
CA ALA A 9 14.60 -20.23 -13.69
C ALA A 9 13.55 -19.36 -13.01
N ALA A 10 13.73 -19.10 -11.71
CA ALA A 10 13.16 -17.93 -11.09
C ALA A 10 13.72 -16.74 -11.88
N VAL A 11 12.82 -16.01 -12.54
CA VAL A 11 13.14 -14.76 -13.21
C VAL A 11 13.57 -13.79 -12.11
N ASP A 12 14.88 -13.78 -11.85
CA ASP A 12 15.51 -12.76 -11.04
C ASP A 12 15.32 -11.44 -11.78
N GLY A 13 14.32 -10.67 -11.34
CA GLY A 13 14.20 -9.26 -11.71
C GLY A 13 15.54 -8.55 -11.45
N PRO A 14 15.87 -7.50 -12.22
CA PRO A 14 17.22 -6.96 -12.28
C PRO A 14 17.72 -6.56 -10.88
N ALA A 15 18.55 -7.42 -10.30
CA ALA A 15 19.14 -7.27 -8.96
C ALA A 15 19.90 -5.95 -8.79
N GLY A 16 20.37 -5.36 -9.90
CA GLY A 16 21.26 -4.20 -9.90
C GLY A 16 20.71 -2.89 -9.33
N ILE A 17 19.39 -2.64 -9.34
CA ILE A 17 18.80 -1.41 -8.76
C ILE A 17 18.54 -1.57 -7.26
N ARG A 18 18.17 -2.78 -6.84
CA ARG A 18 17.77 -3.10 -5.47
C ARG A 18 18.96 -3.10 -4.50
N ASP A 19 20.14 -3.51 -4.98
CA ASP A 19 21.34 -3.65 -4.16
C ASP A 19 22.07 -2.33 -3.86
N LYS A 20 21.96 -1.33 -4.75
CA LYS A 20 22.63 -0.01 -4.57
C LYS A 20 21.72 1.08 -3.98
N GLY A 21 20.40 0.94 -4.13
CA GLY A 21 19.43 1.96 -3.71
C GLY A 21 18.37 1.48 -2.72
N GLY A 22 18.44 0.24 -2.23
CA GLY A 22 17.33 -0.47 -1.57
C GLY A 22 16.53 0.36 -0.57
N TRP A 23 17.19 0.98 0.41
CA TRP A 23 16.50 1.82 1.42
C TRP A 23 16.05 3.17 0.90
N PHE A 24 16.82 3.79 0.00
CA PHE A 24 16.49 5.07 -0.59
C PHE A 24 15.22 4.99 -1.44
N ILE A 25 15.04 3.88 -2.16
CA ILE A 25 13.84 3.63 -2.97
C ILE A 25 12.59 3.66 -2.07
N TYR A 26 12.59 2.94 -0.95
CA TYR A 26 11.43 2.92 -0.05
C TYR A 26 11.16 4.28 0.60
N LEU A 27 12.21 4.99 1.01
CA LEU A 27 12.06 6.31 1.60
C LEU A 27 11.54 7.33 0.58
N PHE A 28 12.17 7.38 -0.59
CA PHE A 28 11.81 8.27 -1.68
C PHE A 28 10.38 7.99 -2.14
N PHE A 29 10.08 6.77 -2.59
CA PHE A 29 8.73 6.44 -3.05
C PHE A 29 7.70 6.54 -1.93
N GLY A 30 8.02 6.16 -0.70
CA GLY A 30 7.10 6.23 0.43
C GLY A 30 6.69 7.67 0.75
N ILE A 31 7.65 8.57 0.96
CA ILE A 31 7.38 9.98 1.27
C ILE A 31 6.75 10.67 0.06
N HIS A 32 7.28 10.44 -1.15
CA HIS A 32 6.79 11.06 -2.37
C HIS A 32 5.35 10.64 -2.65
N MET A 33 5.03 9.35 -2.58
CA MET A 33 3.66 8.86 -2.72
C MET A 33 2.74 9.35 -1.62
N LEU A 34 3.21 9.49 -0.39
CA LEU A 34 2.40 10.03 0.68
C LEU A 34 1.99 11.47 0.37
N MET A 35 2.94 12.32 -0.04
CA MET A 35 2.64 13.71 -0.40
C MET A 35 1.68 13.81 -1.61
N PHE A 36 1.93 13.05 -2.68
CA PHE A 36 1.08 13.06 -3.87
C PHE A 36 -0.28 12.38 -3.64
N GLY A 37 -0.32 11.34 -2.82
CA GLY A 37 -1.55 10.65 -2.45
C GLY A 37 -2.43 11.51 -1.55
N LEU A 38 -1.84 12.22 -0.58
CA LEU A 38 -2.55 13.18 0.25
C LEU A 38 -3.04 14.38 -0.55
N SER A 39 -2.22 14.93 -1.46
CA SER A 39 -2.68 16.01 -2.33
C SER A 39 -3.83 15.54 -3.24
N GLY A 40 -3.72 14.36 -3.85
CA GLY A 40 -4.78 13.73 -4.63
C GLY A 40 -6.05 13.48 -3.82
N PHE A 41 -5.92 13.03 -2.58
CA PHE A 41 -7.04 12.82 -1.66
C PHE A 41 -7.72 14.14 -1.32
N VAL A 42 -6.95 15.18 -0.94
CA VAL A 42 -7.49 16.50 -0.62
C VAL A 42 -8.18 17.10 -1.85
N MET A 43 -7.56 17.03 -3.04
CA MET A 43 -8.18 17.50 -4.28
C MET A 43 -9.46 16.74 -4.63
N ALA A 44 -9.52 15.43 -4.39
CA ALA A 44 -10.71 14.64 -4.67
C ALA A 44 -11.90 15.01 -3.76
N TYR A 45 -11.62 15.34 -2.50
CA TYR A 45 -12.65 15.53 -1.48
C TYR A 45 -12.82 16.98 -0.99
N SER A 46 -12.08 17.96 -1.49
CA SER A 46 -12.23 19.38 -1.12
C SER A 46 -13.57 19.96 -1.59
N ALA A 47 -14.03 21.01 -0.92
CA ALA A 47 -15.21 21.77 -1.36
C ALA A 47 -14.93 22.42 -2.73
N ASP A 48 -13.75 23.04 -2.86
CA ASP A 48 -13.22 23.60 -4.10
C ASP A 48 -12.46 22.53 -4.89
N ARG A 49 -13.14 21.42 -5.22
CA ARG A 49 -12.51 20.35 -6.00
C ARG A 49 -12.21 20.83 -7.42
N PRO A 50 -11.02 20.54 -7.97
CA PRO A 50 -10.74 20.81 -9.37
C PRO A 50 -11.66 19.97 -10.26
N GLU A 51 -11.73 20.32 -11.54
CA GLU A 51 -12.44 19.50 -12.51
C GLU A 51 -11.95 18.06 -12.50
N LEU A 52 -12.89 17.13 -12.69
CA LEU A 52 -12.59 15.69 -12.70
C LEU A 52 -11.49 15.35 -13.71
N THR A 53 -11.48 16.03 -14.85
CA THR A 53 -10.44 15.88 -15.89
C THR A 53 -9.05 16.16 -15.35
N PHE A 54 -8.86 17.25 -14.59
CA PHE A 54 -7.58 17.58 -13.98
C PHE A 54 -7.16 16.53 -12.95
N LEU A 55 -8.10 16.07 -12.10
CA LEU A 55 -7.83 15.02 -11.11
C LEU A 55 -7.35 13.72 -11.77
N TYR A 56 -7.99 13.32 -12.87
CA TYR A 56 -7.60 12.12 -13.62
C TYR A 56 -6.32 12.30 -14.42
N MET A 57 -6.07 13.46 -15.01
CA MET A 57 -4.81 13.72 -15.70
C MET A 57 -3.65 13.72 -14.72
N HIS A 58 -3.73 14.53 -13.67
CA HIS A 58 -2.63 14.65 -12.71
C HIS A 58 -2.45 13.36 -11.91
N GLY A 59 -3.53 12.86 -11.29
CA GLY A 59 -3.47 11.65 -10.47
C GLY A 59 -3.26 10.38 -11.28
N GLY A 60 -3.93 10.25 -12.42
CA GLY A 60 -3.84 9.07 -13.27
C GLY A 60 -2.47 8.91 -13.93
N ILE A 61 -1.87 9.99 -14.44
CA ILE A 61 -0.50 9.93 -14.97
C ILE A 61 0.47 9.51 -13.87
N ALA A 62 0.36 10.08 -12.67
CA ALA A 62 1.20 9.69 -11.55
C ALA A 62 1.06 8.20 -11.18
N ILE A 63 -0.17 7.68 -11.12
CA ILE A 63 -0.45 6.25 -10.87
C ILE A 63 0.21 5.36 -11.94
N VAL A 64 0.09 5.73 -13.22
CA VAL A 64 0.73 4.99 -14.32
C VAL A 64 2.25 5.00 -14.15
N VAL A 65 2.84 6.16 -13.88
CA VAL A 65 4.29 6.31 -13.67
C VAL A 65 4.76 5.46 -12.49
N TYR A 66 4.07 5.49 -11.34
CA TYR A 66 4.39 4.62 -10.20
C TYR A 66 4.28 3.14 -10.55
N THR A 67 3.26 2.75 -11.31
CA THR A 67 3.10 1.36 -11.75
C THR A 67 4.27 0.92 -12.63
N VAL A 68 4.74 1.77 -13.55
CA VAL A 68 5.93 1.50 -14.37
C VAL A 68 7.17 1.34 -13.49
N PHE A 69 7.39 2.24 -12.53
CA PHE A 69 8.50 2.08 -11.58
C PHE A 69 8.38 0.77 -10.80
N TYR A 70 7.19 0.38 -10.36
CA TYR A 70 7.00 -0.86 -9.63
C TYR A 70 7.25 -2.09 -10.49
N LEU A 71 6.87 -2.07 -11.77
CA LEU A 71 7.19 -3.13 -12.71
C LEU A 71 8.71 -3.29 -12.87
N VAL A 72 9.44 -2.17 -12.98
CA VAL A 72 10.90 -2.17 -13.13
C VAL A 72 11.61 -2.61 -11.84
N ILE A 73 11.12 -2.21 -10.67
CA ILE A 73 11.78 -2.45 -9.37
C ILE A 73 11.40 -3.81 -8.76
N PHE A 74 10.12 -4.18 -8.81
CA PHE A 74 9.58 -5.36 -8.14
C PHE A 74 9.24 -6.51 -9.09
N GLY A 75 9.11 -6.24 -10.39
CA GLY A 75 8.78 -7.23 -11.41
C GLY A 75 7.27 -7.37 -11.68
N LEU A 76 6.94 -8.04 -12.78
CA LEU A 76 5.58 -8.21 -13.27
C LEU A 76 4.68 -8.98 -12.29
N ASP A 77 5.21 -10.06 -11.70
CA ASP A 77 4.41 -10.95 -10.85
C ASP A 77 3.92 -10.24 -9.58
N GLU A 78 4.76 -9.46 -8.92
CA GLU A 78 4.39 -8.71 -7.72
C GLU A 78 3.35 -7.63 -8.03
N VAL A 79 3.50 -6.91 -9.15
CA VAL A 79 2.52 -5.90 -9.58
C VAL A 79 1.20 -6.54 -9.99
N ARG A 80 1.23 -7.70 -10.65
CA ARG A 80 0.02 -8.46 -10.97
C ARG A 80 -0.71 -8.88 -9.70
N TRP A 81 0.02 -9.39 -8.70
CA TRP A 81 -0.55 -9.75 -7.40
C TRP A 81 -1.09 -8.56 -6.63
N MET A 82 -0.44 -7.40 -6.71
CA MET A 82 -0.97 -6.15 -6.15
C MET A 82 -2.37 -5.85 -6.70
N LEU A 83 -2.54 -5.89 -8.02
CA LEU A 83 -3.80 -5.58 -8.68
C LEU A 83 -4.89 -6.62 -8.36
N ILE A 84 -4.53 -7.91 -8.32
CA ILE A 84 -5.47 -8.98 -7.91
C ILE A 84 -5.93 -8.77 -6.47
N ASN A 85 -4.99 -8.52 -5.54
CA ASN A 85 -5.32 -8.28 -4.14
C ASN A 85 -6.17 -7.03 -3.95
N ALA A 86 -5.92 -5.97 -4.73
CA ALA A 86 -6.73 -4.77 -4.73
C ALA A 86 -8.16 -5.04 -5.21
N ALA A 87 -8.32 -5.82 -6.28
CA ALA A 87 -9.62 -6.18 -6.81
C ALA A 87 -10.43 -7.03 -5.80
N LEU A 88 -9.79 -8.05 -5.20
CA LEU A 88 -10.42 -8.88 -4.16
C LEU A 88 -10.70 -8.08 -2.88
N GLY A 89 -9.85 -7.11 -2.56
CA GLY A 89 -9.93 -6.27 -1.38
C GLY A 89 -10.70 -4.97 -1.56
N ILE A 90 -11.47 -4.79 -2.64
CA ILE A 90 -12.06 -3.49 -2.98
C ILE A 90 -13.01 -2.96 -1.90
N LEU A 91 -13.78 -3.83 -1.24
CA LEU A 91 -14.61 -3.46 -0.08
C LEU A 91 -13.76 -3.04 1.12
N GLY A 92 -12.61 -3.69 1.31
CA GLY A 92 -11.63 -3.31 2.32
C GLY A 92 -11.06 -1.92 2.06
N ILE A 93 -10.68 -1.63 0.82
CA ILE A 93 -10.19 -0.30 0.41
C ILE A 93 -11.29 0.74 0.63
N TYR A 94 -12.52 0.45 0.21
CA TYR A 94 -13.66 1.35 0.40
C TYR A 94 -13.88 1.67 1.89
N SER A 95 -13.91 0.66 2.76
CA SER A 95 -14.07 0.87 4.20
C SER A 95 -12.90 1.64 4.84
N GLN A 96 -11.66 1.36 4.42
CA GLN A 96 -10.47 2.03 4.95
C GLN A 96 -10.43 3.50 4.53
N VAL A 97 -10.73 3.79 3.27
CA VAL A 97 -10.80 5.18 2.78
C VAL A 97 -11.98 5.91 3.40
N GLY A 98 -13.13 5.25 3.59
CA GLY A 98 -14.28 5.79 4.31
C GLY A 98 -13.93 6.16 5.76
N TRP A 99 -13.25 5.27 6.48
CA TRP A 99 -12.76 5.55 7.83
C TRP A 99 -11.79 6.73 7.87
N ILE A 100 -10.90 6.87 6.88
CA ILE A 100 -10.02 8.04 6.76
C ILE A 100 -10.85 9.31 6.54
N LEU A 101 -11.84 9.29 5.64
CA LEU A 101 -12.73 10.42 5.36
C LEU A 101 -13.54 10.87 6.57
N GLU A 102 -14.02 9.92 7.37
CA GLU A 102 -14.77 10.21 8.60
C GLU A 102 -13.93 11.02 9.60
N ARG A 103 -12.61 10.85 9.62
CA ARG A 103 -11.70 11.69 10.43
C ARG A 103 -11.69 13.15 10.00
N PHE A 104 -12.13 13.45 8.78
CA PHE A 104 -12.29 14.80 8.25
C PHE A 104 -13.75 15.26 8.24
N GLY A 105 -14.65 14.54 8.92
CA GLY A 105 -16.08 14.87 8.99
C GLY A 105 -16.84 14.67 7.68
N LYS A 106 -16.31 13.84 6.77
CA LYS A 106 -16.89 13.56 5.44
C LYS A 106 -17.31 12.11 5.36
N ARG A 107 -18.38 11.80 4.63
CA ARG A 107 -18.77 10.42 4.34
C ARG A 107 -18.40 10.06 2.92
N ILE A 108 -18.03 8.79 2.72
CA ILE A 108 -17.67 8.29 1.40
C ILE A 108 -18.87 8.31 0.44
N ASP A 109 -20.09 8.07 0.96
CA ASP A 109 -21.34 8.08 0.20
C ASP A 109 -21.77 9.47 -0.31
N ASP A 110 -21.18 10.54 0.22
CA ASP A 110 -21.47 11.92 -0.20
C ASP A 110 -20.88 12.22 -1.60
N TYR A 111 -20.01 11.35 -2.10
CA TYR A 111 -19.28 11.54 -3.35
C TYR A 111 -19.68 10.49 -4.40
N ARG A 112 -19.65 10.89 -5.67
CA ARG A 112 -19.86 9.95 -6.78
C ARG A 112 -18.68 9.00 -6.89
N TRP A 113 -18.95 7.76 -7.29
CA TRP A 113 -17.94 6.69 -7.31
C TRP A 113 -16.66 7.03 -8.11
N GLN A 114 -16.76 7.85 -9.16
CA GLN A 114 -15.62 8.26 -9.99
C GLN A 114 -14.55 9.03 -9.18
N VAL A 115 -14.98 9.78 -8.16
CA VAL A 115 -14.09 10.59 -7.31
C VAL A 115 -13.15 9.70 -6.51
N HIS A 116 -13.56 8.46 -6.20
CA HIS A 116 -12.79 7.53 -5.39
C HIS A 116 -11.69 6.81 -6.16
N VAL A 117 -11.73 6.80 -7.50
CA VAL A 117 -10.79 6.00 -8.32
C VAL A 117 -9.34 6.38 -8.04
N ILE A 118 -9.01 7.67 -8.07
CA ILE A 118 -7.65 8.15 -7.83
C ILE A 118 -7.20 7.86 -6.39
N PRO A 119 -7.95 8.25 -5.33
CA PRO A 119 -7.61 7.88 -3.95
C PRO A 119 -7.43 6.38 -3.72
N PHE A 120 -8.29 5.53 -4.30
CA PHE A 120 -8.22 4.08 -4.12
C PHE A 120 -6.97 3.49 -4.77
N LEU A 121 -6.62 3.94 -5.98
CA LEU A 121 -5.42 3.49 -6.67
C LEU A 121 -4.14 3.93 -5.93
N TYR A 122 -4.12 5.16 -5.39
CA TYR A 122 -3.03 5.59 -4.51
C TYR A 122 -2.91 4.72 -3.27
N TYR A 123 -4.04 4.38 -2.65
CA TYR A 123 -4.08 3.50 -1.48
C TYR A 123 -3.50 2.11 -1.80
N VAL A 124 -3.84 1.54 -2.96
CA VAL A 124 -3.29 0.26 -3.44
C VAL A 124 -1.79 0.34 -3.64
N LEU A 125 -1.30 1.36 -4.35
CA LEU A 125 0.13 1.52 -4.62
C LEU A 125 0.93 1.73 -3.33
N TYR A 126 0.35 2.46 -2.36
CA TYR A 126 0.99 2.75 -1.08
C TYR A 126 1.05 1.50 -0.19
N THR A 127 -0.05 0.77 -0.07
CA THR A 127 -0.10 -0.47 0.73
C THR A 127 0.81 -1.55 0.14
N PHE A 128 0.93 -1.63 -1.19
CA PHE A 128 1.89 -2.50 -1.85
C PHE A 128 3.34 -2.15 -1.50
N LEU A 129 3.72 -0.86 -1.59
CA LEU A 129 5.06 -0.42 -1.24
C LEU A 129 5.39 -0.72 0.22
N LEU A 130 4.45 -0.44 1.12
CA LEU A 130 4.60 -0.72 2.54
C LEU A 130 4.76 -2.22 2.78
N ARG A 131 4.01 -3.07 2.07
CA ARG A 131 4.18 -4.52 2.13
C ARG A 131 5.58 -4.94 1.67
N GLN A 132 6.07 -4.43 0.54
CA GLN A 132 7.42 -4.76 0.05
C GLN A 132 8.50 -4.29 1.03
N PHE A 133 8.36 -3.07 1.56
CA PHE A 133 9.23 -2.54 2.60
C PHE A 133 9.26 -3.44 3.83
N LEU A 134 8.10 -3.84 4.35
CA LEU A 134 8.01 -4.73 5.51
C LEU A 134 8.64 -6.09 5.24
N LEU A 135 8.44 -6.67 4.06
CA LEU A 135 9.07 -7.94 3.66
C LEU A 135 10.60 -7.83 3.63
N ASP A 136 11.12 -6.71 3.14
CA ASP A 136 12.56 -6.46 3.04
C ASP A 136 13.21 -6.16 4.40
N VAL A 137 12.58 -5.30 5.21
CA VAL A 137 13.03 -4.99 6.58
C VAL A 137 13.04 -6.24 7.45
N THR A 138 11.98 -7.04 7.34
CA THR A 138 11.88 -8.28 8.12
C THR A 138 12.74 -9.39 7.54
N ARG A 139 13.42 -9.20 6.39
CA ARG A 139 14.14 -10.26 5.64
C ARG A 139 13.29 -11.54 5.50
N SER A 140 11.97 -11.40 5.44
CA SER A 140 11.04 -12.55 5.48
C SER A 140 10.80 -13.17 4.11
N ARG A 141 11.58 -12.76 3.09
CA ARG A 141 11.48 -13.31 1.74
C ARG A 141 11.79 -14.81 1.70
N ASP A 142 12.61 -15.31 2.63
CA ASP A 142 13.08 -16.72 2.65
C ASP A 142 13.02 -17.42 4.03
N ASN A 143 12.30 -16.91 5.05
CA ASN A 143 12.33 -17.56 6.37
C ASN A 143 10.98 -17.60 7.13
N PRO A 144 10.29 -18.76 7.18
CA PRO A 144 8.99 -18.89 7.83
C PRO A 144 9.00 -18.62 9.34
N LYS A 145 10.15 -18.68 10.01
CA LYS A 145 10.27 -18.41 11.46
C LYS A 145 10.13 -16.93 11.82
N ARG A 146 10.57 -16.01 10.95
CA ARG A 146 10.47 -14.56 11.20
C ARG A 146 9.05 -14.03 10.98
N ARG A 147 8.30 -14.62 10.06
CA ARG A 147 6.86 -14.33 9.86
C ARG A 147 6.04 -14.59 11.13
N ALA A 148 6.37 -15.66 11.86
CA ALA A 148 5.72 -15.96 13.14
C ALA A 148 6.03 -14.93 14.24
N GLN A 149 7.26 -14.41 14.28
CA GLN A 149 7.65 -13.38 15.26
C GLN A 149 6.95 -12.04 15.00
N VAL A 150 6.82 -11.64 13.73
CA VAL A 150 6.12 -10.40 13.36
C VAL A 150 4.62 -10.52 13.64
N ASN A 151 4.01 -11.67 13.32
CA ASN A 151 2.60 -11.92 13.65
C ASN A 151 2.36 -11.90 15.17
N ASN A 152 3.25 -12.51 15.96
CA ASN A 152 3.13 -12.49 17.41
C ASN A 152 3.34 -11.07 17.97
N ALA A 153 4.30 -10.31 17.47
CA ALA A 153 4.50 -8.92 17.86
C ALA A 153 3.27 -8.05 17.54
N TYR A 154 2.67 -8.25 16.38
CA TYR A 154 1.44 -7.55 15.98
C TYR A 154 0.28 -7.88 16.93
N VAL A 155 0.05 -9.17 17.22
CA VAL A 155 -1.01 -9.60 18.15
C VAL A 155 -0.79 -9.04 19.56
N VAL A 156 0.45 -9.06 20.06
CA VAL A 156 0.77 -8.52 21.39
C VAL A 156 0.54 -7.01 21.45
N VAL A 157 0.99 -6.26 20.44
CA VAL A 157 0.75 -4.81 20.38
C VAL A 157 -0.74 -4.49 20.25
N SER A 158 -1.49 -5.24 19.43
CA SER A 158 -2.94 -5.07 19.33
C SER A 158 -3.64 -5.34 20.67
N LEU A 159 -3.27 -6.41 21.38
CA LEU A 159 -3.82 -6.71 22.70
C LEU A 159 -3.49 -5.63 23.74
N LEU A 160 -2.29 -5.05 23.69
CA LEU A 160 -1.89 -3.95 24.57
C LEU A 160 -2.69 -2.67 24.27
N VAL A 161 -2.89 -2.33 23.00
CA VAL A 161 -3.69 -1.17 22.61
C VAL A 161 -5.16 -1.37 23.01
N TYR A 162 -5.75 -2.53 22.73
CA TYR A 162 -7.12 -2.84 23.15
C TYR A 162 -7.27 -2.87 24.67
N GLY A 163 -6.30 -3.44 25.38
CA GLY A 163 -6.28 -3.46 26.84
C GLY A 163 -6.19 -2.05 27.43
N LEU A 164 -5.34 -1.19 26.87
CA LEU A 164 -5.16 0.19 27.34
C LEU A 164 -6.38 1.07 27.05
N VAL A 165 -7.02 0.89 25.89
CA VAL A 165 -8.27 1.56 25.53
C VAL A 165 -9.43 1.10 26.44
N LEU A 166 -9.55 -0.20 26.68
CA LEU A 166 -10.59 -0.76 27.55
C LEU A 166 -10.42 -0.31 29.01
N TRP A 167 -9.18 -0.28 29.50
CA TRP A 167 -8.88 0.18 30.86
C TRP A 167 -9.19 1.67 31.01
N ARG A 168 -8.83 2.50 30.02
CA ARG A 168 -9.14 3.93 30.01
C ARG A 168 -10.63 4.24 29.89
N MET A 169 -11.44 3.35 29.30
CA MET A 169 -12.90 3.46 29.29
C MET A 169 -13.54 3.08 30.63
N ARG A 170 -12.87 2.25 31.44
CA ARG A 170 -13.38 1.83 32.76
C ARG A 170 -13.14 2.86 33.86
N ASP A 171 -12.08 3.66 33.75
CA ASP A 171 -11.74 4.72 34.71
C ASP A 171 -12.41 6.09 34.38
N GLY A 172 -13.20 6.15 33.31
CA GLY A 172 -13.93 7.36 32.86
C GLY A 172 -15.45 7.31 33.10
N GLY A 173 -15.93 6.44 33.99
CA GLY A 173 -17.32 6.33 34.41
C GLY A 173 -17.56 6.89 35.81
#